data_AF-A0A194QV41-F1
#
_entry.id   AF-A0A194QV41-F1
#
_cell.length_a   1.000
_cell.length_b   1.000
_cell.length_c   1.000
_cell.angle_alpha   90.00
_cell.angle_beta   90.00
_cell.angle_gamma   90.00
#
_symmetry.space_group_name_H-M   'P 1'
#
loop_
_entity.id
_entity.type
_entity.pdbx_description
1 polymer ?
#
loop_
_entity_poly.entity_id
_entity_poly.type
_entity_poly.pdbx_seq_one_letter_code
_entity_poly.pdbx_strand_id
1 'polypeptide(L)'
;MEEEDPVVQEIPVFLSQALAENFYIFQYPVRPANRDWKDVLVKNASIKPKNKIVRLEVGLDTYSDKYCPSKGEQIALNTDGQQESRYIKDKDREKSQYFKNGIMDKIVLESSVPCFKTEHYAVALLQDKELHCTPVKVTDPTSGFIIVT
;
A
#
# COMPACT_ATOMS: atom_id res chain seq x y z
N MET A 1 -9.62 -8.36 -52.69
CA MET A 1 -8.55 -7.50 -52.19
C MET A 1 -9.01 -7.06 -50.83
N GLU A 2 -8.38 -7.59 -49.77
CA GLU A 2 -8.61 -7.07 -48.42
C GLU A 2 -7.99 -5.67 -48.41
N GLU A 3 -8.83 -4.65 -48.18
CA GLU A 3 -8.37 -3.28 -48.00
C GLU A 3 -7.48 -3.23 -46.76
N GLU A 4 -6.20 -2.94 -46.94
CA GLU A 4 -5.23 -2.85 -45.86
C GLU A 4 -5.65 -1.75 -44.87
N ASP A 5 -5.87 -2.13 -43.61
CA ASP A 5 -6.20 -1.22 -42.50
C ASP A 5 -5.06 -0.19 -42.31
N PRO A 6 -5.29 1.11 -42.62
CA PRO A 6 -4.21 2.08 -42.70
C PRO A 6 -3.66 2.44 -41.31
N VAL A 7 -2.34 2.56 -41.20
CA VAL A 7 -1.68 3.04 -39.98
C VAL A 7 -2.10 4.48 -39.71
N VAL A 8 -2.83 4.69 -38.61
CA VAL A 8 -3.31 6.02 -38.19
C VAL A 8 -2.23 6.80 -37.43
N GLN A 9 -1.40 6.10 -36.65
CA GLN A 9 -0.40 6.74 -35.78
C GLN A 9 0.76 5.80 -35.43
N GLU A 10 1.98 6.33 -35.46
CA GLU A 10 3.18 5.69 -34.92
C GLU A 10 3.51 6.28 -33.54
N ILE A 11 3.79 5.41 -32.56
CA ILE A 11 4.12 5.78 -31.18
C ILE A 11 5.49 5.15 -30.85
N PRO A 12 6.55 5.94 -30.61
CA PRO A 12 7.83 5.41 -30.17
C PRO A 12 7.70 4.75 -28.79
N VAL A 13 8.38 3.60 -28.64
CA VAL A 13 8.39 2.83 -27.39
C VAL A 13 9.81 2.80 -26.83
N PHE A 14 9.97 3.31 -25.62
CA PHE A 14 11.23 3.35 -24.88
C PHE A 14 11.19 2.38 -23.71
N LEU A 15 12.33 1.75 -23.41
CA LEU A 15 12.49 0.89 -22.24
C LEU A 15 13.42 1.56 -21.22
N SER A 16 12.90 1.83 -20.03
CA SER A 16 13.67 2.32 -18.89
C SER A 16 14.04 1.16 -17.97
N GLN A 17 15.32 1.05 -17.63
CA GLN A 17 15.82 0.06 -16.66
C GLN A 17 16.19 0.67 -15.31
N ALA A 18 16.09 2.00 -15.16
CA ALA A 18 16.55 2.72 -13.98
C ALA A 18 15.89 2.25 -12.67
N LEU A 19 14.63 1.81 -12.73
CA LEU A 19 13.86 1.34 -11.56
C LEU A 19 13.58 -0.17 -11.58
N ALA A 20 14.09 -0.93 -12.56
CA ALA A 20 13.73 -2.34 -12.77
C ALA A 20 13.91 -3.21 -11.50
N GLU A 21 14.88 -2.88 -10.67
CA GLU A 21 15.19 -3.63 -9.44
C GLU A 21 14.38 -3.18 -8.20
N ASN A 22 13.85 -1.95 -8.21
CA ASN A 22 13.26 -1.29 -7.03
C ASN A 22 11.81 -0.81 -7.28
N PHE A 23 11.21 -1.17 -8.41
CA PHE A 23 9.87 -0.76 -8.78
C PHE A 23 8.84 -1.83 -8.39
N TYR A 24 8.01 -1.48 -7.41
CA TYR A 24 7.00 -2.35 -6.83
C TYR A 24 5.60 -1.82 -7.11
N ILE A 25 4.66 -2.72 -7.34
CA ILE A 25 3.23 -2.41 -7.43
C ILE A 25 2.54 -2.98 -6.19
N PHE A 26 1.76 -2.13 -5.51
CA PHE A 26 0.86 -2.54 -4.44
C PHE A 26 -0.58 -2.50 -4.93
N GLN A 27 -1.27 -3.63 -4.77
CA GLN A 27 -2.68 -3.77 -5.10
C GLN A 27 -3.48 -3.93 -3.81
N TYR A 28 -4.68 -3.35 -3.79
CA TYR A 28 -5.58 -3.35 -2.63
C TYR A 28 -6.93 -3.96 -3.04
N PRO A 29 -7.08 -5.30 -3.03
CA PRO A 29 -8.22 -5.99 -3.65
C PRO A 29 -9.60 -5.56 -3.10
N VAL A 30 -9.66 -5.19 -1.82
CA VAL A 30 -10.90 -4.78 -1.15
C VAL A 30 -11.20 -3.29 -1.26
N ARG A 31 -10.36 -2.52 -1.96
CA ARG A 31 -10.51 -1.06 -2.09
C ARG A 31 -11.01 -0.71 -3.49
N PRO A 32 -12.18 -0.06 -3.60
CA PRO A 32 -12.71 0.39 -4.89
C PRO A 32 -11.77 1.38 -5.59
N ALA A 33 -11.68 1.30 -6.92
CA ALA A 33 -10.82 2.17 -7.73
C ALA A 33 -11.18 3.67 -7.63
N ASN A 34 -12.45 4.00 -7.38
CA ASN A 34 -12.90 5.37 -7.19
C ASN A 34 -12.52 5.98 -5.83
N ARG A 35 -11.96 5.17 -4.91
CA ARG A 35 -11.45 5.66 -3.63
C ARG A 35 -9.95 5.80 -3.76
N ASP A 36 -9.47 7.04 -3.86
CA ASP A 36 -8.05 7.34 -4.00
C ASP A 36 -7.31 7.37 -2.65
N TRP A 37 -5.98 7.30 -2.68
CA TRP A 37 -5.12 7.33 -1.47
C TRP A 37 -4.65 8.76 -1.12
N LYS A 38 -5.17 9.81 -1.77
CA LYS A 38 -4.62 11.16 -1.66
C LYS A 38 -4.73 11.75 -0.26
N ASP A 39 -5.87 11.50 0.39
CA ASP A 39 -6.18 12.06 1.71
C ASP A 39 -5.74 11.14 2.86
N VAL A 40 -4.90 10.14 2.57
CA VAL A 40 -4.51 9.15 3.56
C VAL A 40 -3.16 9.49 4.20
N LEU A 41 -3.12 9.55 5.52
CA LEU A 41 -1.90 9.74 6.28
C LEU A 41 -1.15 8.42 6.48
N VAL A 42 0.01 8.26 5.83
CA VAL A 42 0.93 7.13 6.12
C VAL A 42 1.77 7.48 7.35
N LYS A 43 1.54 6.77 8.46
CA LYS A 43 2.26 6.98 9.73
C LYS A 43 3.61 6.26 9.74
N ASN A 44 3.68 5.09 9.11
CA ASN A 44 4.89 4.28 9.06
C ASN A 44 4.87 3.37 7.83
N ALA A 45 6.04 3.07 7.29
CA ALA A 45 6.23 2.14 6.18
C ALA A 45 7.48 1.30 6.46
N SER A 46 7.35 -0.02 6.34
CA SER A 46 8.45 -0.95 6.59
C SER A 46 8.47 -2.05 5.54
N ILE A 47 9.67 -2.47 5.17
CA ILE A 47 9.89 -3.52 4.18
C ILE A 47 10.91 -4.53 4.72
N LYS A 48 10.66 -5.81 4.46
CA LYS A 48 11.63 -6.90 4.59
C LYS A 48 12.14 -7.24 3.18
N PRO A 49 13.30 -6.71 2.73
CA PRO A 49 13.70 -6.79 1.32
C PRO A 49 13.87 -8.23 0.80
N LYS A 50 14.44 -9.12 1.64
CA LYS A 50 14.65 -10.53 1.27
C LYS A 50 13.35 -11.29 1.06
N ASN A 51 12.39 -11.09 1.96
CA ASN A 51 11.11 -11.78 1.92
C ASN A 51 10.06 -11.02 1.11
N LYS A 52 10.38 -9.80 0.64
CA LYS A 52 9.49 -8.90 -0.09
C LYS A 52 8.16 -8.64 0.62
N ILE A 53 8.20 -8.56 1.96
CA ILE A 53 7.02 -8.25 2.78
C ILE A 53 7.06 -6.76 3.10
N VAL A 54 5.98 -6.06 2.77
CA VAL A 54 5.75 -4.66 3.06
C VAL A 54 4.64 -4.54 4.11
N ARG A 55 4.84 -3.63 5.06
CA ARG A 55 3.84 -3.28 6.06
C ARG A 55 3.71 -1.76 6.13
N LEU A 56 2.47 -1.29 6.01
CA LEU A 56 2.09 0.13 6.03
C LEU A 56 1.17 0.38 7.23
N GLU A 57 1.47 1.41 8.01
CA GLU A 57 0.57 1.94 9.04
C GLU A 57 -0.15 3.17 8.48
N VAL A 58 -1.46 3.09 8.40
CA VAL A 58 -2.32 4.12 7.84
C VAL A 58 -3.12 4.76 8.97
N GLY A 59 -3.03 6.08 9.09
CA GLY A 59 -3.78 6.87 10.07
C GLY A 59 -5.28 6.87 9.78
N LEU A 60 -6.06 6.86 10.86
CA LEU A 60 -7.50 7.07 10.82
C LEU A 60 -7.81 8.49 11.27
N ASP A 61 -8.83 9.10 10.66
CA ASP A 61 -9.42 10.33 11.17
C ASP A 61 -10.36 9.99 12.35
N THR A 62 -9.87 10.24 13.56
CA THR A 62 -10.60 9.98 14.81
C THR A 62 -11.65 11.06 15.12
N TYR A 63 -11.66 12.17 14.38
CA TYR A 63 -12.64 13.26 14.56
C TYR A 63 -13.80 13.17 13.57
N SER A 64 -13.71 12.27 12.58
CA SER A 64 -14.80 12.04 11.63
C SER A 64 -16.03 11.48 12.31
N ASP A 65 -17.21 11.90 11.87
CA ASP A 65 -18.51 11.33 12.27
C ASP A 65 -18.64 9.82 11.97
N LYS A 66 -17.76 9.28 11.11
CA LYS A 66 -17.70 7.85 10.76
C LYS A 66 -16.89 7.03 11.75
N TYR A 67 -16.20 7.68 12.68
CA TYR A 67 -15.40 7.04 13.72
C TYR A 67 -16.20 6.94 15.02
N CYS A 68 -16.14 5.80 15.70
CA CYS A 68 -16.80 5.60 16.99
C CYS A 68 -15.73 5.64 18.11
N PRO A 69 -15.64 6.73 18.90
CA PRO A 69 -14.60 6.89 19.91
C PRO A 69 -14.58 5.76 20.93
N SER A 70 -15.75 5.38 21.47
CA SER A 70 -15.86 4.33 22.48
C SER A 70 -15.34 2.97 21.99
N LYS A 71 -15.57 2.64 20.71
CA LYS A 71 -15.04 1.41 20.12
C LYS A 71 -13.53 1.50 19.89
N GLY A 72 -13.05 2.67 19.48
CA GLY A 72 -11.63 2.97 19.32
C GLY A 72 -10.84 2.80 20.63
N GLU A 73 -11.39 3.32 21.72
CA GLU A 73 -10.83 3.19 23.08
C GLU A 73 -10.81 1.73 23.54
N GLN A 74 -11.91 0.99 23.32
CA GLN A 74 -11.98 -0.42 23.69
C GLN A 74 -10.95 -1.27 22.95
N ILE A 75 -10.75 -1.03 21.64
CA ILE A 75 -9.73 -1.74 20.85
C ILE A 75 -8.33 -1.40 21.36
N ALA A 76 -8.07 -0.12 21.66
CA ALA A 76 -6.78 0.29 22.18
C ALA A 76 -6.48 -0.33 23.54
N LEU A 77 -7.45 -0.33 24.46
CA LEU A 77 -7.33 -0.96 25.77
C LEU A 77 -7.08 -2.47 25.67
N ASN A 78 -7.79 -3.16 24.76
CA ASN A 78 -7.58 -4.59 24.54
C ASN A 78 -6.22 -4.92 23.90
N THR A 79 -5.63 -3.97 23.17
CA THR A 79 -4.33 -4.15 22.49
C THR A 79 -3.16 -3.85 23.42
N ASP A 80 -3.22 -2.73 24.14
CA ASP A 80 -2.15 -2.25 25.01
C ASP A 80 -2.25 -2.81 26.45
N GLY A 81 -3.41 -3.36 26.83
CA GLY A 81 -3.70 -3.89 28.16
C GLY A 81 -4.14 -2.83 29.18
N GLN A 82 -4.76 -3.28 30.27
CA GLN A 82 -5.01 -2.41 31.43
C GLN A 82 -3.69 -2.04 32.09
N GLN A 83 -3.50 -0.75 32.37
CA GLN A 83 -2.28 -0.23 32.96
C GLN A 83 -2.25 -0.49 34.47
N GLU A 84 -1.94 -1.72 34.86
CA GLU A 84 -1.94 -2.14 36.26
C GLU A 84 -0.55 -2.23 36.90
N SER A 85 0.54 -2.17 36.15
CA SER A 85 1.88 -2.28 36.72
C SER A 85 2.42 -0.93 37.23
N ARG A 86 2.14 -0.65 38.52
CA ARG A 86 2.74 0.45 39.32
C ARG A 86 4.28 0.45 39.40
N TYR A 87 4.96 -0.48 38.71
CA TYR A 87 6.40 -0.71 38.77
C TYR A 87 7.15 -0.35 37.48
N ILE A 88 6.46 0.03 36.39
CA ILE A 88 7.11 0.48 35.15
C ILE A 88 7.21 2.01 35.17
N LYS A 89 8.44 2.54 35.01
CA LYS A 89 8.68 3.99 34.89
C LYS A 89 7.85 4.55 33.72
N ASP A 90 7.14 5.66 33.93
CA ASP A 90 6.22 6.24 32.95
C ASP A 90 6.84 6.46 31.55
N LYS A 91 8.15 6.77 31.49
CA LYS A 91 8.89 6.97 30.23
C LYS A 91 9.05 5.71 29.37
N ASP A 92 9.12 4.53 29.97
CA ASP A 92 9.21 3.26 29.22
C ASP A 92 7.82 2.77 28.82
N ARG A 93 6.78 3.20 29.55
CA ARG A 93 5.36 2.87 29.32
C ARG A 93 4.80 3.54 28.08
N GLU A 94 5.01 4.84 27.90
CA GLU A 94 4.59 5.57 26.67
C GLU A 94 5.30 5.05 25.41
N LYS A 95 6.51 4.49 25.55
CA LYS A 95 7.26 3.91 24.43
C LYS A 95 6.75 2.54 24.00
N SER A 96 6.14 1.76 24.91
CA SER A 96 5.68 0.41 24.62
C SER A 96 4.26 0.33 24.06
N GLN A 97 3.46 1.40 24.20
CA GLN A 97 2.07 1.40 23.72
C GLN A 97 1.99 1.40 22.19
N TYR A 98 1.16 0.51 21.67
CA TYR A 98 0.86 0.43 20.26
C TYR A 98 -0.03 1.60 19.81
N PHE A 99 -1.01 1.99 20.64
CA PHE A 99 -1.87 3.16 20.45
C PHE A 99 -1.57 4.24 21.51
N LYS A 100 -0.64 5.14 21.19
CA LYS A 100 -0.11 6.15 22.14
C LYS A 100 -1.17 7.05 22.77
N ASN A 101 -2.26 7.33 22.04
CA ASN A 101 -3.33 8.21 22.50
C ASN A 101 -4.45 7.46 23.24
N GLY A 102 -4.28 6.16 23.50
CA GLY A 102 -5.32 5.33 24.14
C GLY A 102 -6.55 5.08 23.25
N ILE A 103 -6.46 5.39 21.96
CA ILE A 103 -7.53 5.21 20.98
C ILE A 103 -6.95 4.64 19.67
N MET A 104 -7.72 3.78 18.99
CA MET A 104 -7.30 3.17 17.72
C MET A 104 -7.23 4.22 16.59
N ASP A 105 -6.09 4.86 16.43
CA ASP A 105 -5.86 5.96 15.50
C ASP A 105 -5.19 5.54 14.18
N LYS A 106 -5.02 4.23 13.97
CA LYS A 106 -4.37 3.66 12.79
C LYS A 106 -4.80 2.23 12.49
N ILE A 107 -4.67 1.85 11.23
CA ILE A 107 -4.77 0.46 10.75
C ILE A 107 -3.43 0.02 10.17
N VAL A 108 -3.23 -1.29 10.06
CA VAL A 108 -2.07 -1.90 9.43
C VAL A 108 -2.49 -2.62 8.17
N LEU A 109 -1.77 -2.36 7.08
CA LEU A 109 -1.86 -3.12 5.84
C LEU A 109 -0.56 -3.92 5.71
N GLU A 110 -0.67 -5.22 5.57
CA GLU A 110 0.46 -6.13 5.36
C GLU A 110 0.30 -6.79 3.99
N SER A 111 1.37 -6.80 3.21
CA SER A 111 1.40 -7.49 1.92
C SER A 111 1.53 -9.00 2.15
N SER A 112 0.80 -9.80 1.39
CA SER A 112 1.25 -11.16 1.07
C SER A 112 2.10 -11.14 -0.20
N VAL A 113 2.97 -12.14 -0.33
CA VAL A 113 3.80 -12.32 -1.53
C VAL A 113 3.05 -13.26 -2.47
N PRO A 114 2.91 -12.92 -3.75
CA PRO A 114 2.31 -13.81 -4.71
C PRO A 114 3.38 -14.73 -5.29
N CYS A 115 2.95 -15.88 -5.77
CA CYS A 115 3.79 -16.74 -6.59
C CYS A 115 3.47 -16.50 -8.06
N PHE A 116 4.14 -15.55 -8.71
CA PHE A 116 4.13 -15.47 -10.16
C PHE A 116 5.40 -14.84 -10.73
N LYS A 117 5.77 -15.31 -11.93
CA LYS A 117 6.88 -14.77 -12.73
C LYS A 117 6.48 -13.39 -13.26
N THR A 118 7.27 -12.37 -12.96
CA THR A 118 6.99 -10.98 -13.37
C THR A 118 7.70 -10.57 -14.65
N GLU A 119 8.34 -11.52 -15.33
CA GLU A 119 9.18 -11.35 -16.53
C GLU A 119 8.42 -10.77 -17.73
N HIS A 120 7.09 -10.83 -17.73
CA HIS A 120 6.23 -10.36 -18.81
C HIS A 120 5.38 -9.14 -18.44
N TYR A 121 5.70 -8.45 -17.33
CA TYR A 121 4.95 -7.30 -16.84
C TYR A 121 5.82 -6.04 -16.78
N ALA A 122 5.26 -4.94 -17.26
CA ALA A 122 5.85 -3.60 -17.18
C ALA A 122 4.75 -2.58 -16.91
N VAL A 123 5.12 -1.46 -16.27
CA VAL A 123 4.28 -0.25 -16.24
C VAL A 123 4.74 0.66 -17.36
N ALA A 124 3.78 1.21 -18.08
CA ALA A 124 4.05 2.13 -19.17
C ALA A 124 3.46 3.50 -18.87
N LEU A 125 4.24 4.56 -19.12
CA LEU A 125 3.80 5.93 -19.08
C LEU A 125 3.65 6.44 -20.52
N LEU A 126 2.44 6.81 -20.91
CA LEU A 126 2.16 7.44 -22.19
C LEU A 126 2.15 8.96 -21.99
N GLN A 127 3.14 9.64 -22.55
CA GLN A 127 3.27 11.08 -22.47
C GLN A 127 3.73 11.63 -23.82
N ASP A 128 3.13 12.72 -24.29
CA ASP A 128 3.53 13.41 -25.52
C ASP A 128 3.63 12.51 -26.77
N LYS A 129 2.75 11.48 -26.83
CA LYS A 129 2.73 10.42 -27.86
C LYS A 129 3.97 9.50 -27.85
N GLU A 130 4.66 9.40 -26.72
CA GLU A 130 5.75 8.47 -26.48
C GLU A 130 5.37 7.50 -25.35
N LEU A 131 5.74 6.23 -25.48
CA LEU A 131 5.44 5.19 -24.50
C LEU A 131 6.73 4.77 -23.77
N HIS A 132 6.84 5.07 -22.48
CA HIS A 132 7.98 4.69 -21.66
C HIS A 132 7.63 3.50 -20.76
N CYS A 133 8.18 2.32 -21.07
CA CYS A 133 7.97 1.09 -20.33
C CYS A 133 9.05 0.89 -19.26
N THR A 134 8.65 0.49 -18.05
CA THR A 134 9.55 0.11 -16.95
C THR A 134 9.17 -1.28 -16.43
N PRO A 135 10.09 -2.26 -16.41
CA PRO A 135 9.84 -3.58 -15.84
C PRO A 135 9.46 -3.52 -14.36
N VAL A 136 8.60 -4.43 -13.91
CA VAL A 136 8.06 -4.43 -12.55
C VAL A 136 8.48 -5.66 -11.77
N LYS A 137 8.78 -5.49 -10.48
CA LYS A 137 8.79 -6.58 -9.50
C LYS A 137 7.50 -6.55 -8.68
N VAL A 138 6.58 -7.46 -8.99
CA VAL A 138 5.27 -7.51 -8.34
C VAL A 138 5.36 -8.20 -6.98
N THR A 139 4.72 -7.58 -5.97
CA THR A 139 4.37 -8.18 -4.68
C THR A 139 2.87 -7.95 -4.47
N ASP A 140 2.06 -8.92 -4.88
CA ASP A 140 0.60 -8.96 -4.78
C ASP A 140 0.13 -9.81 -3.58
N PRO A 141 -0.83 -9.34 -2.79
CA PRO A 141 -1.50 -10.18 -1.81
C PRO A 141 -2.43 -11.22 -2.44
N THR A 142 -2.13 -12.50 -2.20
CA THR A 142 -2.86 -13.67 -2.74
C THR A 142 -4.36 -13.68 -2.42
N SER A 143 -5.19 -13.30 -3.39
CA SER A 143 -6.42 -13.99 -3.84
C SER A 143 -7.22 -13.06 -4.77
N GLY A 144 -6.88 -13.06 -6.07
CA GLY A 144 -7.76 -12.57 -7.14
C GLY A 144 -7.61 -11.09 -7.55
N PHE A 145 -7.26 -10.95 -8.83
CA PHE A 145 -7.63 -9.89 -9.79
C PHE A 145 -6.80 -8.59 -9.88
N ILE A 146 -6.32 -8.37 -11.10
CA ILE A 146 -5.57 -7.24 -11.64
C ILE A 146 -6.47 -6.02 -11.80
N ILE A 147 -6.04 -4.84 -11.34
CA ILE A 147 -6.34 -3.55 -12.00
C ILE A 147 -5.09 -2.64 -11.91
N VAL A 148 -4.63 -2.20 -13.08
CA VAL A 148 -3.76 -1.02 -13.27
C VAL A 148 -4.71 0.17 -13.42
N THR A 149 -4.53 1.24 -12.65
CA THR A 149 -5.20 2.52 -12.92
C THR A 149 -4.42 3.30 -13.95
#